data_AF-A0A2N6TZ18-F1
#
_entry.id   AF-A0A2N6TZ18-F1
#
_cell.length_a   1.000
_cell.length_b   1.000
_cell.length_c   1.000
_cell.angle_alpha   90.00
_cell.angle_beta   90.00
_cell.angle_gamma   90.00
#
_symmetry.space_group_name_H-M   'P 1'
#
loop_
_entity.id
_entity.type
_entity.pdbx_description
1 polymer ?
#
loop_
_entity_poly.entity_id
_entity_poly.type
_entity_poly.pdbx_seq_one_letter_code
_entity_poly.pdbx_strand_id
1 'polypeptide(L)'
;MSFDVNPTELVAVALACVLIAVPTSLVLVGAVAATPRPSWNRAGLAVGLGLLLGVILALTSVFIGSDGTIATIGQIAMILGLLCVIAAGVFAVLTALDRGGEQLGMILAITGGGLVALGEPVQNIPLFLAMSSSVLVAIAGVIIDLVAIAAIVGALAGIASRVPAVRLGLSLAGAITALFLLISVLILLGGGSGIGVSTMIVIGLVALAIGSIAGGVLETLRVRRNRQGADHTADPATSAGRDGRS
;
A
#
# COMPACT_ATOMS: atom_id res chain seq x y z
N MET A 1 -9.99 21.53 -27.07
CA MET A 1 -10.24 20.23 -26.41
C MET A 1 -11.66 19.82 -26.74
N SER A 2 -11.85 18.61 -27.28
CA SER A 2 -13.18 18.07 -27.57
C SER A 2 -13.81 17.49 -26.30
N PHE A 3 -15.14 17.54 -26.20
CA PHE A 3 -15.93 16.87 -25.15
C PHE A 3 -16.60 15.59 -25.66
N ASP A 4 -16.37 15.20 -26.91
CA ASP A 4 -16.90 13.96 -27.44
C ASP A 4 -16.24 12.76 -26.74
N VAL A 5 -17.07 11.80 -26.37
CA VAL A 5 -16.66 10.57 -25.70
C VAL A 5 -16.74 9.42 -26.69
N ASN A 6 -15.57 8.91 -27.08
CA ASN A 6 -15.49 7.67 -27.84
C ASN A 6 -15.53 6.48 -26.86
N PRO A 7 -16.54 5.58 -26.95
CA PRO A 7 -16.67 4.49 -25.98
C PRO A 7 -15.48 3.53 -25.98
N THR A 8 -14.79 3.35 -27.12
CA THR A 8 -13.60 2.50 -27.17
C THR A 8 -12.40 3.11 -26.44
N GLU A 9 -12.23 4.43 -26.52
CA GLU A 9 -11.20 5.15 -25.75
C GLU A 9 -11.49 5.07 -24.25
N LEU A 10 -12.75 5.20 -23.84
CA LEU A 10 -13.15 5.10 -22.44
C LEU A 10 -12.85 3.71 -21.86
N VAL A 11 -13.13 2.64 -22.62
CA VAL A 11 -12.82 1.26 -22.22
C VAL A 11 -11.31 1.02 -22.13
N ALA A 12 -10.54 1.53 -23.10
CA ALA A 12 -9.08 1.40 -23.09
C ALA A 12 -8.45 2.12 -21.89
N VAL A 13 -8.91 3.34 -21.59
CA VAL A 13 -8.49 4.10 -20.41
C VAL A 13 -8.89 3.37 -19.13
N ALA A 14 -10.11 2.86 -19.04
CA ALA A 14 -10.55 2.11 -17.85
C ALA A 14 -9.67 0.87 -17.59
N LEU A 15 -9.34 0.10 -18.63
CA LEU A 15 -8.44 -1.06 -18.52
C LEU A 15 -7.02 -0.65 -18.12
N ALA A 16 -6.51 0.45 -18.68
CA ALA A 16 -5.21 0.99 -18.32
C ALA A 16 -5.19 1.42 -16.84
N CYS A 17 -6.20 2.16 -16.37
CA CYS A 17 -6.34 2.55 -14.97
C CYS A 17 -6.30 1.33 -14.05
N VAL A 18 -7.07 0.28 -14.35
CA VAL A 18 -7.08 -0.93 -13.51
C VAL A 18 -5.70 -1.58 -13.44
N LEU A 19 -4.95 -1.64 -14.54
CA LEU A 19 -3.60 -2.22 -14.56
C LEU A 19 -2.59 -1.39 -13.76
N ILE A 20 -2.69 -0.06 -13.82
CA ILE A 20 -1.79 0.88 -13.15
C ILE A 20 -2.10 0.99 -11.65
N ALA A 21 -3.38 0.86 -11.29
CA ALA A 21 -3.85 0.86 -9.91
C ALA A 21 -3.32 -0.33 -9.10
N VAL A 22 -2.94 -1.45 -9.72
CA VAL A 22 -2.52 -2.65 -8.99
C VAL A 22 -1.22 -2.43 -8.20
N PRO A 23 -0.09 -1.99 -8.80
CA PRO A 23 1.12 -1.69 -8.04
C PRO A 23 0.91 -0.68 -6.91
N THR A 24 0.19 0.41 -7.17
CA THR A 24 -0.05 1.47 -6.18
C THR A 24 -0.94 0.98 -5.05
N SER A 25 -1.96 0.16 -5.36
CA SER A 25 -2.79 -0.49 -4.35
C SER A 25 -2.01 -1.43 -3.44
N LEU A 26 -1.03 -2.17 -3.97
CA LEU A 26 -0.14 -3.02 -3.17
C LEU A 26 0.70 -2.20 -2.19
N VAL A 27 1.20 -1.05 -2.62
CA VAL A 27 1.93 -0.11 -1.74
C VAL A 27 1.01 0.40 -0.63
N LEU A 28 -0.17 0.91 -0.98
CA LEU A 28 -1.12 1.50 -0.04
C LEU A 28 -1.64 0.47 0.97
N VAL A 29 -2.02 -0.73 0.53
CA VAL A 29 -2.46 -1.78 1.45
C VAL A 29 -1.30 -2.30 2.30
N GLY A 30 -0.08 -2.36 1.76
CA GLY A 30 1.10 -2.73 2.55
C GLY A 30 1.39 -1.74 3.67
N ALA A 31 1.23 -0.44 3.39
CA ALA A 31 1.30 0.61 4.41
C ALA A 31 0.24 0.42 5.49
N VAL A 32 -1.03 0.20 5.12
CA VAL A 32 -2.10 -0.08 6.09
C VAL A 32 -1.81 -1.36 6.89
N ALA A 33 -1.35 -2.42 6.24
CA ALA A 33 -1.04 -3.70 6.87
C ALA A 33 0.15 -3.62 7.85
N ALA A 34 1.08 -2.69 7.63
CA ALA A 34 2.18 -2.39 8.53
C ALA A 34 1.74 -1.70 9.83
N THR A 35 0.53 -1.12 9.87
CA THR A 35 0.01 -0.47 11.08
C THR A 35 -0.65 -1.46 12.06
N PRO A 36 -0.58 -1.18 13.39
CA PRO A 36 -1.33 -1.93 14.39
C PRO A 36 -2.84 -1.92 14.10
N ARG A 37 -3.54 -3.03 14.35
CA ARG A 37 -5.00 -3.15 14.13
C ARG A 37 -5.84 -2.00 14.70
N PRO A 38 -5.58 -1.49 15.93
CA PRO A 38 -6.38 -0.39 16.49
C PRO A 38 -6.29 0.93 15.71
N SER A 39 -5.23 1.13 14.90
CA SER A 39 -5.00 2.36 14.14
C SER A 39 -5.38 2.27 12.66
N TRP A 40 -5.94 1.14 12.21
CA TRP A 40 -6.35 0.94 10.81
C TRP A 40 -7.35 1.98 10.31
N ASN A 41 -8.27 2.43 11.16
CA ASN A 41 -9.21 3.49 10.78
C ASN A 41 -8.49 4.81 10.45
N ARG A 42 -7.43 5.14 11.21
CA ARG A 42 -6.62 6.34 10.96
C ARG A 42 -5.78 6.19 9.70
N ALA A 43 -5.20 5.00 9.47
CA ALA A 43 -4.45 4.71 8.27
C ALA A 43 -5.33 4.77 7.01
N GLY A 44 -6.50 4.14 7.05
CA GLY A 44 -7.48 4.19 5.96
C GLY A 44 -7.97 5.62 5.70
N LEU A 45 -8.22 6.40 6.76
CA LEU A 45 -8.62 7.81 6.63
C LEU A 45 -7.50 8.67 6.03
N ALA A 46 -6.25 8.47 6.42
CA ALA A 46 -5.12 9.19 5.82
C ALA A 46 -4.94 8.87 4.33
N VAL A 47 -5.06 7.60 3.95
CA VAL A 47 -5.03 7.18 2.53
C VAL A 47 -6.21 7.79 1.78
N GLY A 48 -7.43 7.71 2.32
CA GLY A 48 -8.62 8.28 1.69
C GLY A 48 -8.54 9.80 1.53
N LEU A 49 -8.07 10.52 2.55
CA LEU A 49 -7.84 11.97 2.45
C LEU A 49 -6.73 12.31 1.46
N GLY A 50 -5.66 11.51 1.42
CA GLY A 50 -4.59 11.64 0.44
C GLY A 50 -5.12 11.51 -0.99
N LEU A 51 -5.90 10.47 -1.27
CA LEU A 51 -6.54 10.26 -2.58
C LEU A 51 -7.46 11.44 -2.95
N LEU A 52 -8.30 11.88 -2.02
CA LEU A 52 -9.22 12.99 -2.25
C LEU A 52 -8.48 14.31 -2.57
N LEU A 53 -7.42 14.61 -1.81
CA LEU A 53 -6.56 15.77 -2.07
C LEU A 53 -5.82 15.61 -3.41
N GLY A 54 -5.26 14.44 -3.70
CA GLY A 54 -4.59 14.15 -4.96
C GLY A 54 -5.50 14.37 -6.17
N VAL A 55 -6.77 13.98 -6.09
CA VAL A 55 -7.77 14.25 -7.14
C VAL A 55 -8.02 15.74 -7.30
N ILE A 56 -8.18 16.48 -6.19
CA ILE A 56 -8.38 17.93 -6.27
C ILE A 56 -7.18 18.59 -6.96
N LEU A 57 -5.94 18.21 -6.59
CA LEU A 57 -4.72 18.69 -7.25
C LEU A 57 -4.65 18.28 -8.72
N ALA A 58 -5.07 17.06 -9.05
CA ALA A 58 -5.09 16.56 -10.41
C ALA A 58 -6.06 17.37 -11.28
N LEU A 59 -7.30 17.54 -10.82
CA LEU A 59 -8.31 18.30 -11.52
C LEU A 59 -7.89 19.77 -11.68
N THR A 60 -7.37 20.42 -10.64
CA THR A 60 -6.90 21.81 -10.75
C THR A 60 -5.77 21.95 -11.76
N SER A 61 -4.86 20.97 -11.87
CA SER A 61 -3.78 21.01 -12.88
C SER A 61 -4.30 20.93 -14.33
N VAL A 62 -5.42 20.25 -14.57
CA VAL A 62 -6.07 20.19 -15.89
C VAL A 62 -6.66 21.55 -16.28
N PHE A 63 -7.20 22.31 -15.33
CA PHE A 63 -7.88 23.59 -15.59
C PHE A 63 -6.95 24.80 -15.56
N ILE A 64 -5.96 24.82 -14.66
CA ILE A 64 -5.03 25.95 -14.49
C ILE A 64 -3.85 25.84 -15.46
N GLY A 65 -3.69 24.66 -16.10
CA GLY A 65 -2.49 24.33 -16.86
C GLY A 65 -1.43 23.74 -15.93
N SER A 66 -0.62 22.83 -16.48
CA SER A 66 0.50 22.23 -15.75
C SER A 66 1.65 23.24 -15.65
N ASP A 67 1.50 24.28 -14.84
CA ASP A 67 2.69 24.93 -14.30
C ASP A 67 3.47 23.81 -13.57
N GLY A 68 4.68 23.52 -14.04
CA GLY A 68 5.47 22.34 -13.64
C GLY A 68 5.62 22.17 -12.13
N THR A 69 5.31 23.22 -11.37
CA THR A 69 5.12 23.26 -9.91
C THR A 69 4.18 22.16 -9.38
N ILE A 70 2.96 21.97 -9.90
CA ILE A 70 2.01 20.99 -9.35
C ILE A 70 2.51 19.56 -9.58
N ALA A 71 3.05 19.29 -10.78
CA ALA A 71 3.65 18.02 -11.11
C ALA A 71 4.88 17.72 -10.22
N THR A 72 5.73 18.73 -9.99
CA THR A 72 6.90 18.60 -9.10
C THR A 72 6.48 18.31 -7.66
N ILE A 73 5.45 18.99 -7.13
CA ILE A 73 4.92 18.73 -5.78
C ILE A 73 4.39 17.30 -5.68
N GLY A 74 3.61 16.85 -6.67
CA GLY A 74 3.10 15.47 -6.73
C GLY A 74 4.20 14.41 -6.79
N GLN A 75 5.27 14.67 -7.54
CA GLN A 75 6.44 13.80 -7.60
C GLN A 75 7.20 13.73 -6.27
N ILE A 76 7.44 14.88 -5.62
CA ILE A 76 8.09 14.94 -4.31
C ILE A 76 7.26 14.19 -3.27
N ALA A 77 5.94 14.43 -3.24
CA ALA A 77 5.03 13.74 -2.33
C ALA A 77 5.08 12.23 -2.53
N MET A 78 5.06 11.76 -3.79
CA MET A 78 5.16 10.34 -4.09
C MET A 78 6.49 9.73 -3.65
N ILE A 79 7.63 10.37 -3.95
CA ILE A 79 8.96 9.88 -3.57
C ILE A 79 9.08 9.77 -2.05
N LEU A 80 8.69 10.83 -1.34
CA LEU A 80 8.74 10.87 0.12
C LEU A 80 7.78 9.83 0.72
N GLY A 81 6.60 9.68 0.12
CA GLY A 81 5.62 8.66 0.49
C GLY A 81 6.16 7.25 0.34
N LEU A 82 6.77 6.93 -0.81
CA LEU A 82 7.37 5.62 -1.09
C LEU A 82 8.48 5.30 -0.09
N LEU A 83 9.38 6.25 0.20
CA LEU A 83 10.42 6.09 1.22
C LEU A 83 9.82 5.80 2.61
N CYS A 84 8.77 6.51 3.00
CA CYS A 84 8.07 6.26 4.25
C CYS A 84 7.41 4.87 4.28
N VAL A 85 6.78 4.41 3.19
CA VAL A 85 6.17 3.08 3.11
C VAL A 85 7.22 1.97 3.18
N ILE A 86 8.36 2.14 2.49
CA ILE A 86 9.48 1.18 2.56
C ILE A 86 9.98 1.09 4.01
N ALA A 87 10.25 2.22 4.65
CA ALA A 87 10.70 2.26 6.04
C ALA A 87 9.68 1.61 6.98
N ALA A 88 8.38 1.91 6.80
CA ALA A 88 7.31 1.30 7.58
C ALA A 88 7.23 -0.23 7.40
N GLY A 89 7.41 -0.72 6.17
CA GLY A 89 7.46 -2.16 5.89
C GLY A 89 8.64 -2.85 6.56
N VAL A 90 9.83 -2.22 6.54
CA VAL A 90 11.01 -2.71 7.26
C VAL A 90 10.74 -2.75 8.77
N PHE A 91 10.18 -1.68 9.34
CA PHE A 91 9.79 -1.66 10.75
C PHE A 91 8.74 -2.72 11.09
N ALA A 92 7.78 -3.02 10.21
CA ALA A 92 6.79 -4.06 10.43
C ALA A 92 7.44 -5.47 10.51
N VAL A 93 8.46 -5.74 9.69
CA VAL A 93 9.23 -6.98 9.75
C VAL A 93 10.10 -7.02 11.03
N LEU A 94 10.78 -5.93 11.36
CA LEU A 94 11.63 -5.85 12.55
C LEU A 94 10.83 -5.95 13.84
N THR A 95 9.67 -5.29 13.94
CA THR A 95 8.78 -5.37 15.12
C THR A 95 8.12 -6.74 15.25
N ALA A 96 7.97 -7.48 14.15
CA ALA A 96 7.59 -8.90 14.21
C ALA A 96 8.71 -9.77 14.82
N LEU A 97 9.95 -9.30 14.84
CA LEU A 97 11.09 -10.01 15.41
C LEU A 97 11.44 -9.52 16.84
N ASP A 98 11.33 -8.23 17.12
CA ASP A 98 11.65 -7.60 18.42
C ASP A 98 10.57 -6.61 18.92
N ARG A 99 10.37 -6.54 20.24
CA ARG A 99 9.31 -5.75 20.90
C ARG A 99 9.65 -4.24 21.03
N GLY A 100 9.96 -3.55 19.93
CA GLY A 100 10.19 -2.10 19.97
C GLY A 100 10.04 -1.39 18.63
N GLY A 101 9.40 -0.22 18.62
CA GLY A 101 9.34 0.67 17.44
C GLY A 101 7.99 0.79 16.73
N GLU A 102 6.90 0.22 17.26
CA GLU A 102 5.58 0.22 16.60
C GLU A 102 5.03 1.63 16.30
N GLN A 103 5.32 2.63 17.14
CA GLN A 103 4.84 4.01 16.92
C GLN A 103 5.48 4.67 15.70
N LEU A 104 6.79 4.55 15.52
CA LEU A 104 7.48 5.15 14.37
C LEU A 104 7.06 4.47 13.07
N GLY A 105 6.99 3.13 13.05
CA GLY A 105 6.49 2.38 11.91
C GLY A 105 5.05 2.75 11.54
N MET A 106 4.19 2.95 12.54
CA MET A 106 2.82 3.41 12.32
C MET A 106 2.76 4.81 11.72
N ILE A 107 3.52 5.77 12.26
CA ILE A 107 3.53 7.14 11.74
C ILE A 107 4.03 7.15 10.30
N LEU A 108 5.12 6.41 10.01
CA LEU A 108 5.66 6.30 8.66
C LEU A 108 4.68 5.63 7.69
N ALA A 109 3.95 4.60 8.12
CA ALA A 109 2.93 3.96 7.30
C ALA A 109 1.76 4.91 6.98
N ILE A 110 1.24 5.63 7.97
CA ILE A 110 0.11 6.55 7.80
C ILE A 110 0.52 7.72 6.91
N THR A 111 1.63 8.38 7.23
CA THR A 111 2.14 9.52 6.46
C THR A 111 2.57 9.07 5.06
N GLY A 112 3.26 7.95 4.94
CA GLY A 112 3.71 7.40 3.66
C GLY A 112 2.55 7.01 2.76
N GLY A 113 1.58 6.27 3.29
CA GLY A 113 0.37 5.90 2.54
C GLY A 113 -0.44 7.11 2.09
N GLY A 114 -0.60 8.12 2.96
CA GLY A 114 -1.27 9.37 2.61
C GLY A 114 -0.53 10.17 1.52
N LEU A 115 0.80 10.24 1.60
CA LEU A 115 1.64 10.93 0.62
C LEU A 115 1.65 10.22 -0.75
N VAL A 116 1.73 8.89 -0.77
CA VAL A 116 1.61 8.09 -2.01
C VAL A 116 0.23 8.32 -2.64
N ALA A 117 -0.83 8.22 -1.84
CA ALA A 117 -2.20 8.46 -2.29
C ALA A 117 -2.42 9.88 -2.85
N LEU A 118 -1.69 10.88 -2.34
CA LEU A 118 -1.75 12.24 -2.85
C LEU A 118 -0.97 12.42 -4.16
N GLY A 119 0.18 11.77 -4.29
CA GLY A 119 1.04 11.90 -5.46
C GLY A 119 0.56 11.13 -6.69
N GLU A 120 -0.15 10.02 -6.47
CA GLU A 120 -0.54 9.07 -7.52
C GLU A 120 -1.49 9.67 -8.58
N PRO A 121 -2.61 10.34 -8.22
CA PRO A 121 -3.56 10.84 -9.23
C PRO A 121 -2.94 11.92 -10.14
N VAL A 122 -1.97 12.67 -9.61
CA VAL A 122 -1.28 13.74 -10.34
C VAL A 122 -0.33 13.15 -11.41
N GLN A 123 0.25 11.97 -11.17
CA GLN A 123 1.22 11.36 -12.08
C GLN A 123 0.58 10.69 -13.30
N ASN A 124 -0.69 10.29 -13.20
CA ASN A 124 -1.36 9.57 -14.29
C ASN A 124 -2.03 10.49 -15.33
N ILE A 125 -2.16 11.79 -15.04
CA ILE A 125 -2.78 12.77 -15.95
C ILE A 125 -2.10 12.83 -17.33
N PRO A 126 -0.76 12.92 -17.44
CA PRO A 126 -0.10 12.96 -18.75
C PRO A 126 -0.35 11.69 -19.56
N LEU A 127 -0.47 10.54 -18.89
CA LEU A 127 -0.80 9.27 -19.54
C LEU A 127 -2.21 9.30 -20.12
N PHE A 128 -3.20 9.76 -19.36
CA PHE A 128 -4.58 9.82 -19.84
C PHE A 128 -4.74 10.82 -21.00
N LEU A 129 -4.05 11.95 -20.94
CA LEU A 129 -4.01 12.94 -22.02
C LEU A 129 -3.26 12.45 -23.27
N ALA A 130 -2.31 11.53 -23.12
CA ALA A 130 -1.64 10.88 -24.25
C ALA A 130 -2.53 9.82 -24.93
N MET A 131 -3.45 9.19 -24.18
CA MET A 131 -4.36 8.17 -24.69
C MET A 131 -5.64 8.75 -25.32
N SER A 132 -6.08 9.94 -24.90
CA SER A 132 -7.26 10.60 -25.47
C SER A 132 -7.09 12.11 -25.53
N SER A 133 -7.57 12.71 -26.63
CA SER A 133 -7.62 14.16 -26.82
C SER A 133 -8.79 14.83 -26.06
N SER A 134 -9.65 14.03 -25.42
CA SER A 134 -10.84 14.46 -24.69
C SER A 134 -10.54 14.65 -23.21
N VAL A 135 -10.76 15.86 -22.71
CA VAL A 135 -10.62 16.20 -21.28
C VAL A 135 -11.58 15.39 -20.42
N LEU A 136 -12.78 15.10 -20.96
CA LEU A 136 -13.79 14.32 -20.25
C LEU A 136 -13.30 12.89 -19.99
N VAL A 137 -12.56 12.30 -20.95
CA VAL A 137 -11.95 10.98 -20.82
C VAL A 137 -10.82 10.99 -19.79
N ALA A 138 -10.00 12.04 -19.76
CA ALA A 138 -8.95 12.18 -18.74
C ALA A 138 -9.54 12.31 -17.32
N ILE A 139 -10.59 13.12 -17.14
CA ILE A 139 -11.29 13.26 -15.85
C ILE A 139 -11.94 11.93 -15.45
N ALA A 140 -12.62 11.24 -16.38
CA ALA A 140 -13.19 9.93 -16.13
C ALA A 140 -12.13 8.90 -15.75
N GLY A 141 -10.96 8.93 -16.41
CA GLY A 141 -9.81 8.08 -16.12
C GLY A 141 -9.33 8.24 -14.68
N VAL A 142 -9.14 9.48 -14.22
CA VAL A 142 -8.74 9.77 -12.82
C VAL A 142 -9.77 9.24 -11.83
N ILE A 143 -11.07 9.39 -12.12
CA ILE A 143 -12.14 8.88 -11.25
C ILE A 143 -12.12 7.34 -11.21
N ILE A 144 -12.02 6.69 -12.37
CA ILE A 144 -11.99 5.22 -12.47
C ILE A 144 -10.77 4.66 -11.75
N ASP A 145 -9.61 5.30 -11.91
CA ASP A 145 -8.36 4.95 -11.24
C ASP A 145 -8.52 5.00 -9.71
N LEU A 146 -9.10 6.08 -9.19
CA LEU A 146 -9.35 6.22 -7.76
C LEU A 146 -10.29 5.14 -7.21
N VAL A 147 -11.36 4.86 -7.95
CA VAL A 147 -12.35 3.84 -7.57
C VAL A 147 -11.69 2.46 -7.59
N ALA A 148 -10.84 2.18 -8.58
CA ALA A 148 -10.09 0.95 -8.67
C ALA A 148 -9.13 0.80 -7.47
N ILE A 149 -8.34 1.84 -7.16
CA ILE A 149 -7.44 1.83 -6.01
C ILE A 149 -8.20 1.61 -4.70
N ALA A 150 -9.27 2.38 -4.46
CA ALA A 150 -10.08 2.26 -3.26
C ALA A 150 -10.71 0.86 -3.12
N ALA A 151 -11.22 0.30 -4.21
CA ALA A 151 -11.79 -1.03 -4.23
C ALA A 151 -10.76 -2.12 -3.95
N ILE A 152 -9.59 -2.07 -4.60
CA ILE A 152 -8.51 -3.05 -4.42
C ILE A 152 -7.95 -2.96 -3.00
N VAL A 153 -7.60 -1.77 -2.54
CA VAL A 153 -7.07 -1.55 -1.17
C VAL A 153 -8.10 -1.99 -0.13
N GLY A 154 -9.37 -1.61 -0.28
CA GLY A 154 -10.44 -2.00 0.62
C GLY A 154 -10.65 -3.52 0.69
N ALA A 155 -10.66 -4.19 -0.47
CA ALA A 155 -10.78 -5.64 -0.54
C ALA A 155 -9.59 -6.34 0.12
N LEU A 156 -8.36 -5.92 -0.20
CA LEU A 156 -7.14 -6.52 0.34
C LEU A 156 -7.00 -6.26 1.84
N ALA A 157 -7.29 -5.04 2.31
CA ALA A 157 -7.31 -4.71 3.74
C ALA A 157 -8.39 -5.52 4.50
N GLY A 158 -9.56 -5.72 3.88
CA GLY A 158 -10.62 -6.58 4.39
C GLY A 158 -10.13 -8.03 4.60
N ILE A 159 -9.39 -8.58 3.64
CA ILE A 159 -8.79 -9.92 3.75
C ILE A 159 -7.71 -9.94 4.85
N ALA A 160 -6.82 -8.94 4.87
CA ALA A 160 -5.74 -8.81 5.85
C ALA A 160 -6.24 -8.74 7.30
N SER A 161 -7.45 -8.20 7.52
CA SER A 161 -8.05 -8.13 8.85
C SER A 161 -8.28 -9.51 9.46
N ARG A 162 -8.62 -10.50 8.61
CA ARG A 162 -9.04 -11.85 9.00
C ARG A 162 -7.86 -12.79 9.18
N VAL A 163 -6.80 -12.64 8.37
CA VAL A 163 -5.69 -13.61 8.33
C VAL A 163 -4.36 -12.91 8.63
N PRO A 164 -3.73 -13.17 9.80
CA PRO A 164 -2.47 -12.50 10.19
C PRO A 164 -1.31 -12.82 9.25
N ALA A 165 -1.28 -14.03 8.66
CA ALA A 165 -0.29 -14.42 7.66
C ALA A 165 -0.35 -13.53 6.41
N VAL A 166 -1.56 -13.23 5.93
CA VAL A 166 -1.78 -12.36 4.75
C VAL A 166 -1.37 -10.93 5.05
N ARG A 167 -1.52 -10.47 6.31
CA ARG A 167 -1.07 -9.13 6.72
C ARG A 167 0.43 -8.94 6.52
N LEU A 168 1.25 -9.92 6.93
CA LEU A 168 2.71 -9.87 6.71
C LEU A 168 3.06 -9.97 5.22
N GLY A 169 2.33 -10.81 4.48
CA GLY A 169 2.44 -10.88 3.02
C GLY A 169 2.23 -9.53 2.35
N LEU A 170 1.14 -8.83 2.70
CA LEU A 170 0.79 -7.54 2.13
C LEU A 170 1.78 -6.44 2.52
N SER A 171 2.27 -6.41 3.77
CA SER A 171 3.29 -5.43 4.16
C SER A 171 4.59 -5.60 3.38
N LEU A 172 5.01 -6.85 3.15
CA LEU A 172 6.24 -7.16 2.43
C LEU A 172 6.08 -6.90 0.92
N ALA A 173 4.94 -7.31 0.34
CA ALA A 173 4.57 -7.00 -1.04
C ALA A 173 4.54 -5.49 -1.28
N GLY A 174 3.91 -4.73 -0.39
CA GLY A 174 3.84 -3.28 -0.50
C GLY A 174 5.21 -2.61 -0.40
N ALA A 175 6.07 -3.05 0.52
CA ALA A 175 7.42 -2.50 0.66
C ALA A 175 8.29 -2.76 -0.57
N ILE A 176 8.25 -3.99 -1.10
CA ILE A 176 9.00 -4.36 -2.32
C ILE A 176 8.45 -3.60 -3.53
N THR A 177 7.13 -3.56 -3.69
CA THR A 177 6.50 -2.81 -4.79
C THR A 177 6.84 -1.31 -4.71
N ALA A 178 6.84 -0.74 -3.50
CA ALA A 178 7.23 0.65 -3.28
C ALA A 178 8.69 0.92 -3.67
N LEU A 179 9.61 0.00 -3.36
CA LEU A 179 11.00 0.10 -3.77
C LEU A 179 11.15 0.10 -5.30
N PHE A 180 10.44 -0.79 -6.00
CA PHE A 180 10.49 -0.85 -7.46
C PHE A 180 9.85 0.39 -8.11
N LEU A 181 8.75 0.90 -7.56
CA LEU A 181 8.16 2.17 -8.00
C LEU A 181 9.13 3.33 -7.80
N LEU A 182 9.79 3.41 -6.64
CA LEU A 182 10.78 4.45 -6.36
C LEU A 182 11.95 4.40 -7.36
N ILE A 183 12.50 3.22 -7.61
CA ILE A 183 13.57 3.02 -8.60
C ILE A 183 13.09 3.46 -9.99
N SER A 184 11.88 3.06 -10.38
CA SER A 184 11.32 3.43 -11.68
C SER A 184 11.19 4.96 -11.84
N VAL A 185 10.68 5.64 -10.82
CA VAL A 185 10.58 7.11 -10.80
C VAL A 185 11.97 7.74 -10.94
N LEU A 186 12.96 7.26 -10.18
CA LEU A 186 14.33 7.78 -10.25
C LEU A 186 14.97 7.56 -11.63
N ILE A 187 14.74 6.40 -12.27
CA ILE A 187 15.22 6.13 -13.63
C ILE A 187 14.58 7.08 -14.65
N LEU A 188 13.27 7.34 -14.53
CA LEU A 188 12.57 8.30 -15.39
C LEU A 188 13.17 9.71 -15.25
N LEU A 189 13.45 10.15 -14.01
CA LEU A 189 14.10 11.44 -13.75
C LEU A 189 15.50 11.51 -14.36
N GLY A 190 16.22 10.39 -14.41
CA GLY A 190 17.52 10.27 -15.06
C GLY A 190 17.48 10.12 -16.59
N GLY A 191 16.30 10.17 -17.22
CA GLY A 191 16.13 10.03 -18.67
C GLY A 191 16.16 8.59 -19.20
N GLY A 192 16.08 7.59 -18.32
CA GLY A 192 15.99 6.18 -18.71
C GLY A 192 14.54 5.71 -18.95
N SER A 193 14.39 4.50 -19.47
CA SER A 193 13.10 3.81 -19.51
C SER A 193 12.82 3.19 -18.14
N GLY A 194 11.71 3.59 -17.51
CA GLY A 194 11.28 3.04 -16.22
C GLY A 194 11.01 1.54 -16.25
N ILE A 195 10.70 1.01 -15.08
CA ILE A 195 10.35 -0.41 -14.94
C ILE A 195 8.93 -0.60 -15.45
N GLY A 196 8.73 -1.59 -16.33
CA GLY A 196 7.43 -1.89 -16.90
C GLY A 196 6.40 -2.32 -15.84
N VAL A 197 5.15 -1.89 -16.01
CA VAL A 197 4.02 -2.21 -15.10
C VAL A 197 3.86 -3.71 -14.90
N SER A 198 4.01 -4.51 -15.97
CA SER A 198 3.95 -5.98 -15.90
C SER A 198 5.00 -6.55 -14.94
N THR A 199 6.23 -6.06 -15.01
CA THR A 199 7.32 -6.46 -14.12
C THR A 199 7.00 -6.12 -12.66
N MET A 200 6.46 -4.93 -12.41
CA MET A 200 6.05 -4.53 -11.04
C MET A 200 4.94 -5.42 -10.49
N ILE A 201 3.93 -5.76 -11.31
CA ILE A 201 2.85 -6.66 -10.91
C ILE A 201 3.40 -8.05 -10.56
N VAL A 202 4.25 -8.62 -11.43
CA VAL A 202 4.84 -9.95 -11.20
C VAL A 202 5.64 -9.96 -9.90
N ILE A 203 6.51 -8.96 -9.70
CA ILE A 203 7.34 -8.87 -8.49
C ILE A 203 6.47 -8.68 -7.24
N GLY A 204 5.46 -7.82 -7.30
CA GLY A 204 4.53 -7.59 -6.20
C GLY A 204 3.75 -8.85 -5.82
N LEU A 205 3.27 -9.62 -6.79
CA LEU A 205 2.58 -10.90 -6.55
C LEU A 205 3.50 -11.97 -5.98
N VAL A 206 4.73 -12.08 -6.49
CA VAL A 206 5.74 -13.01 -5.96
C VAL A 206 6.09 -12.66 -4.51
N ALA A 207 6.32 -11.37 -4.22
CA ALA A 207 6.57 -10.88 -2.87
C ALA A 207 5.40 -11.18 -1.92
N LEU A 208 4.16 -10.99 -2.39
CA LEU A 208 2.94 -11.32 -1.64
C LEU A 208 2.87 -12.81 -1.30
N ALA A 209 3.13 -13.68 -2.28
CA ALA A 209 3.13 -15.12 -2.09
C ALA A 209 4.18 -15.55 -1.04
N ILE A 210 5.43 -15.08 -1.20
CA ILE A 210 6.54 -15.41 -0.28
C ILE A 210 6.23 -14.89 1.13
N GLY A 211 5.80 -13.64 1.25
CA GLY A 211 5.50 -13.03 2.54
C GLY A 211 4.31 -13.68 3.26
N SER A 212 3.28 -14.13 2.52
CA SER A 212 2.15 -14.86 3.10
C SER A 212 2.57 -16.23 3.64
N ILE A 213 3.45 -16.94 2.91
CA ILE A 213 4.00 -18.24 3.36
C ILE A 213 4.86 -18.03 4.62
N ALA A 214 5.79 -17.08 4.59
CA ALA A 214 6.66 -16.78 5.73
C ALA A 214 5.84 -16.34 6.96
N GLY A 215 4.82 -15.51 6.78
CA GLY A 215 3.92 -15.08 7.85
C GLY A 215 3.15 -16.24 8.48
N GLY A 216 2.68 -17.21 7.67
CA GLY A 216 2.02 -18.42 8.18
C GLY A 216 2.95 -19.31 9.00
N VAL A 217 4.21 -19.46 8.57
CA VAL A 217 5.22 -20.21 9.31
C VAL A 217 5.54 -19.55 10.65
N LEU A 218 5.76 -18.23 10.67
CA LEU A 218 6.07 -17.48 11.90
C LEU A 218 4.92 -17.54 12.92
N GLU A 219 3.67 -17.47 12.47
CA GLU A 219 2.50 -17.60 13.34
C GLU A 219 2.44 -19.00 13.97
N THR A 220 2.69 -20.04 13.17
CA THR A 220 2.73 -21.43 13.64
C THR A 220 3.81 -21.63 14.71
N LEU A 221 5.00 -21.03 14.50
CA LEU A 221 6.11 -21.10 15.47
C LEU A 221 5.79 -20.32 16.76
N ARG A 222 5.15 -19.15 16.66
CA ARG A 222 4.71 -18.37 17.83
C ARG A 222 3.69 -19.13 18.67
N VAL A 223 2.70 -19.76 18.04
CA VAL A 223 1.70 -20.57 18.74
C VAL A 223 2.34 -21.75 19.47
N ARG A 224 3.31 -22.43 18.84
CA ARG A 224 4.07 -23.52 19.48
C ARG A 224 4.85 -23.04 20.70
N ARG A 225 5.57 -21.92 20.58
CA ARG A 225 6.36 -21.34 21.68
C ARG A 225 5.48 -20.93 22.87
N ASN A 226 4.32 -20.34 22.60
CA ASN A 226 3.40 -19.93 23.67
C ASN A 226 2.76 -21.12 24.41
N ARG A 227 2.52 -22.24 23.73
CA ARG A 227 2.04 -23.48 24.37
C ARG A 227 3.11 -24.11 25.26
N GLN A 228 4.36 -24.21 24.79
CA GLN A 228 5.47 -24.73 25.59
C GLN A 228 5.76 -23.88 26.84
N GLY A 229 5.60 -22.56 26.76
CA GLY A 229 5.73 -21.69 27.94
C GLY A 229 4.61 -21.85 28.98
N ALA A 230 3.41 -22.27 28.56
CA ALA A 230 2.28 -22.54 29.45
C ALA A 230 2.39 -23.92 30.11
N ASP A 231 2.94 -24.92 29.43
CA ASP A 231 3.16 -26.26 30.00
C ASP A 231 4.29 -26.26 31.05
N HIS A 232 5.24 -25.33 30.97
CA HIS A 232 6.32 -25.16 31.98
C HIS A 232 5.88 -24.41 33.24
N THR A 233 4.82 -23.61 33.18
CA THR A 233 4.25 -22.94 34.38
C THR A 233 3.16 -23.79 35.05
N ALA A 234 2.64 -24.81 34.36
CA ALA A 234 1.75 -25.82 34.91
C ALA A 234 2.52 -26.99 35.56
N ASP A 235 3.59 -26.71 36.31
CA ASP A 235 4.29 -27.72 37.10
C ASP A 235 3.38 -28.20 38.26
N PRO A 236 2.97 -29.49 38.31
CA PRO A 236 2.01 -30.02 39.29
C PRO A 236 2.52 -30.10 40.75
N ALA A 237 3.71 -29.59 41.06
CA ALA A 237 4.32 -29.66 42.39
C ALA A 237 3.54 -28.92 43.51
N THR A 238 2.52 -28.13 43.19
CA THR A 238 1.68 -27.44 44.20
C THR A 238 0.38 -28.18 44.57
N SER A 239 0.07 -29.33 43.95
CA SER A 239 -1.15 -30.09 44.26
C SER A 239 -0.98 -31.25 45.25
N ALA A 240 0.26 -31.64 45.61
CA ALA A 240 0.50 -32.86 46.38
C ALA A 240 0.68 -32.67 47.91
N GLY A 241 0.53 -31.45 48.45
CA GLY A 241 0.95 -31.17 49.84
C GLY A 241 -0.14 -30.85 50.86
N ARG A 242 -1.42 -30.72 50.49
CA ARG A 242 -2.43 -30.09 51.37
C ARG A 242 -3.62 -30.95 51.81
N ASP A 243 -3.59 -32.26 51.56
CA ASP A 243 -4.63 -33.19 52.03
C ASP A 243 -4.11 -34.15 53.12
N GLY A 244 -3.49 -33.57 54.16
CA GLY A 244 -3.11 -34.27 55.39
C GLY A 244 -3.57 -33.51 56.64
N ARG A 245 -4.87 -33.18 56.70
CA ARG A 245 -5.60 -32.75 57.91
C ARG A 245 -5.67 -33.94 58.89
N SER A 246 -5.13 -33.80 60.11
CA SER A 246 -5.77 -33.25 61.33
C SER A 246 -6.88 -34.15 61.86
#